data_AF-A0A7Z8E1A9-F1
#
_entry.id   AF-A0A7Z8E1A9-F1
#
_cell.length_a   1.000
_cell.length_b   1.000
_cell.length_c   1.000
_cell.angle_alpha   90.00
_cell.angle_beta   90.00
_cell.angle_gamma   90.00
#
_symmetry.space_group_name_H-M   'P 1'
#
loop_
_entity.id
_entity.type
_entity.pdbx_description
1 polymer ?
#
loop_
_entity_poly.entity_id
_entity_poly.type
_entity_poly.pdbx_seq_one_letter_code
_entity_poly.pdbx_strand_id
1 'polypeptide(L)'
;VGTGMEHVAARDSGAAITAKHRGRVEHVESNEILVRRLVEENGTEHEGELDRYPLAKFKRSNSGTCYNQRPIVSIGDVVEYNEILADGPSMELGEMALGRNVVV
;
A
#
# COMPACT_ATOMS: atom_id res chain seq x y z
N VAL A 1 -21.93 -0.24 -6.47
CA VAL A 1 -22.22 -1.68 -6.25
C VAL A 1 -20.91 -2.40 -6.45
N GLY A 2 -20.31 -2.92 -5.37
CA GLY A 2 -19.04 -3.68 -5.41
C GLY A 2 -19.30 -5.17 -5.27
N THR A 3 -18.36 -5.99 -5.74
CA THR A 3 -18.45 -7.45 -5.80
C THR A 3 -17.56 -8.16 -4.77
N GLY A 4 -16.68 -7.42 -4.09
CA GLY A 4 -15.66 -7.93 -3.16
C GLY A 4 -14.36 -8.37 -3.85
N MET A 5 -14.31 -8.37 -5.18
CA MET A 5 -13.11 -8.71 -5.97
C MET A 5 -12.15 -7.53 -6.12
N GLU A 6 -12.59 -6.31 -5.78
CA GLU A 6 -11.87 -5.06 -6.00
C GLU A 6 -10.58 -4.97 -5.18
N HIS A 7 -10.58 -5.50 -3.95
CA HIS A 7 -9.40 -5.53 -3.09
C HIS A 7 -8.34 -6.54 -3.59
N VAL A 8 -8.77 -7.72 -4.02
CA VAL A 8 -7.87 -8.75 -4.59
C VAL A 8 -7.28 -8.25 -5.91
N ALA A 9 -8.12 -7.66 -6.76
CA ALA A 9 -7.67 -7.07 -8.03
C ALA A 9 -6.70 -5.90 -7.79
N ALA A 10 -6.94 -5.04 -6.80
CA ALA A 10 -6.04 -3.95 -6.48
C ALA A 10 -4.67 -4.46 -6.00
N ARG A 11 -4.67 -5.40 -5.05
CA ARG A 11 -3.46 -6.03 -4.53
C ARG A 11 -2.64 -6.74 -5.62
N ASP A 12 -3.30 -7.56 -6.44
CA ASP A 12 -2.62 -8.44 -7.39
C ASP A 12 -2.29 -7.74 -8.73
N SER A 13 -2.81 -6.51 -8.97
CA SER A 13 -2.51 -5.73 -10.17
C SER A 13 -1.06 -5.27 -10.29
N GLY A 14 -0.29 -5.30 -9.19
CA GLY A 14 1.07 -4.76 -9.13
C GLY A 14 1.15 -3.23 -9.19
N ALA A 15 0.00 -2.52 -9.19
CA ALA A 15 -0.04 -1.07 -9.14
C ALA A 15 0.03 -0.52 -7.71
N ALA A 16 -0.48 -1.29 -6.75
CA ALA A 16 -0.36 -1.03 -5.31
C ALA A 16 1.02 -1.47 -4.79
N ILE A 17 1.47 -0.84 -3.70
CA ILE A 17 2.65 -1.29 -2.97
C ILE A 17 2.19 -2.13 -1.79
N THR A 18 2.69 -3.35 -1.68
CA THR A 18 2.34 -4.28 -0.60
C THR A 18 3.51 -4.52 0.35
N ALA A 19 3.19 -4.83 1.60
CA ALA A 19 4.17 -5.18 2.63
C ALA A 19 4.76 -6.58 2.35
N LYS A 20 6.09 -6.67 2.35
CA LYS A 20 6.81 -7.95 2.17
C LYS A 20 6.83 -8.81 3.43
N HIS A 21 6.67 -8.18 4.59
CA HIS A 21 6.76 -8.81 5.90
C HIS A 21 5.82 -8.10 6.87
N ARG A 22 5.39 -8.82 7.91
CA ARG A 22 4.69 -8.23 9.05
C ARG A 22 5.59 -7.20 9.73
N GLY A 23 5.06 -6.04 10.05
CA GLY A 23 5.84 -4.98 10.65
C GLY A 23 5.01 -3.79 11.14
N ARG A 24 5.66 -2.86 11.81
CA ARG A 24 5.09 -1.58 12.24
C ARG A 24 5.62 -0.47 11.34
N VAL A 25 4.72 0.36 10.85
CA VAL A 25 5.06 1.55 10.07
C VAL A 25 5.76 2.55 10.97
N GLU A 26 7.02 2.83 10.70
CA GLU A 26 7.84 3.76 11.48
C GLU A 26 7.79 5.17 10.90
N HIS A 27 7.70 5.27 9.57
CA HIS A 27 7.69 6.55 8.87
C HIS A 27 6.84 6.49 7.61
N VAL A 28 6.07 7.54 7.38
CA VAL A 28 5.25 7.68 6.17
C VAL A 28 5.55 9.03 5.55
N GLU A 29 6.08 8.99 4.33
CA GLU A 29 6.25 10.15 3.50
C GLU A 29 5.48 10.01 2.20
N SER A 30 5.36 11.11 1.48
CA SER A 30 4.81 11.06 0.13
C SER A 30 5.65 10.13 -0.76
N ASN A 31 6.97 10.16 -0.68
CA ASN A 31 7.84 9.46 -1.64
C ASN A 31 8.29 8.07 -1.20
N GLU A 32 8.20 7.75 0.09
CA GLU A 32 8.58 6.44 0.62
C GLU A 32 7.82 6.11 1.91
N ILE A 33 7.72 4.82 2.20
CA ILE A 33 7.19 4.28 3.46
C ILE A 33 8.29 3.42 4.10
N LEU A 34 8.52 3.60 5.40
CA LEU A 34 9.46 2.78 6.17
C LEU A 34 8.67 1.89 7.13
N VAL A 35 8.86 0.58 7.03
CA VAL A 35 8.20 -0.42 7.88
C VAL A 35 9.26 -1.21 8.61
N ARG A 36 9.21 -1.19 9.94
CA ARG A 36 10.07 -1.98 10.80
C ARG A 36 9.47 -3.36 10.99
N ARG A 37 10.21 -4.41 10.63
CA ARG A 37 9.72 -5.78 10.77
C ARG A 37 9.48 -6.11 12.25
N LEU A 38 8.38 -6.81 12.52
CA LEU A 38 8.11 -7.39 13.83
C LEU A 38 8.41 -8.88 13.74
N VAL A 39 9.40 -9.33 14.51
CA VAL A 39 9.80 -10.74 14.57
C VAL A 39 9.36 -11.29 15.91
N GLU A 40 8.53 -12.33 15.90
CA GLU A 40 8.19 -13.08 17.11
C GLU A 40 9.21 -14.19 17.32
N GLU A 41 9.98 -14.09 18.40
CA GLU A 41 10.89 -15.14 18.84
C GLU A 41 10.58 -15.50 20.29
N ASN A 42 10.31 -16.77 20.57
CA ASN A 42 9.98 -17.27 21.92
C ASN A 42 8.82 -16.54 22.61
N GLY A 43 7.83 -16.04 21.86
CA GLY A 43 6.65 -15.34 22.39
C GLY A 43 6.90 -13.88 22.78
N THR A 44 8.05 -13.31 22.42
CA THR A 44 8.35 -11.88 22.59
C THR A 44 8.47 -11.23 21.21
N GLU A 45 7.78 -10.12 21.00
CA GLU A 45 7.92 -9.32 19.78
C GLU A 45 9.20 -8.50 19.83
N HIS A 46 10.05 -8.69 18.83
CA HIS A 46 11.29 -7.94 18.65
C HIS A 46 11.23 -7.08 17.38
N GLU A 47 11.79 -5.89 17.50
CA GLU A 47 12.03 -5.01 16.37
C GLU A 47 13.17 -5.55 15.50
N GLY A 48 12.86 -5.85 14.24
CA GLY A 48 13.80 -6.36 13.25
C GLY A 48 14.32 -5.28 12.29
N GLU A 49 14.62 -5.71 11.07
CA GLU A 49 15.13 -4.83 10.01
C GLU A 49 14.10 -3.79 9.55
N LEU A 50 14.60 -2.65 9.04
CA LEU A 50 13.80 -1.59 8.45
C LEU A 50 13.65 -1.80 6.93
N ASP A 51 12.44 -2.09 6.48
CA ASP A 51 12.09 -2.19 5.07
C ASP A 51 11.72 -0.81 4.51
N ARG A 52 12.30 -0.47 3.35
CA ARG A 52 11.96 0.76 2.62
C ARG A 52 11.13 0.45 1.38
N TYR A 53 10.06 1.22 1.22
CA TYR A 53 9.12 1.09 0.11
C TYR A 53 9.04 2.43 -0.63
N PRO A 54 9.84 2.62 -1.70
CA PRO A 54 9.78 3.85 -2.49
C PRO A 54 8.49 3.89 -3.33
N LEU A 55 7.86 5.05 -3.38
CA LEU A 55 6.62 5.33 -4.11
C LEU A 55 6.91 6.06 -5.41
N ALA A 56 6.25 5.65 -6.49
CA ALA A 56 6.32 6.34 -7.77
C ALA A 56 5.41 7.58 -7.76
N LYS A 57 6.00 8.77 -7.97
CA LYS A 57 5.27 10.04 -8.08
C LYS A 57 5.28 10.59 -9.49
N PHE A 58 4.09 10.98 -9.96
CA PHE A 58 3.86 11.71 -11.21
C PHE A 58 4.63 11.16 -12.42
N LYS A 59 4.76 9.82 -12.52
CA LYS A 59 5.41 9.19 -13.68
C LYS A 59 4.43 9.05 -14.83
N ARG A 60 4.92 9.09 -16.07
CA ARG A 60 4.11 8.85 -17.26
C ARG A 60 4.00 7.34 -17.53
N SER A 61 2.80 6.83 -17.72
CA SER A 61 2.57 5.45 -18.17
C SER A 61 2.79 5.30 -19.68
N ASN A 62 2.86 4.06 -20.18
CA ASN A 62 3.00 3.78 -21.62
C ASN A 62 1.87 4.41 -22.46
N SER A 63 0.67 4.53 -21.90
CA SER A 63 -0.50 5.16 -22.54
C SER A 63 -0.60 6.66 -22.28
N GLY A 64 0.38 7.27 -21.61
CA GLY A 64 0.43 8.71 -21.35
C GLY A 64 -0.38 9.19 -20.14
N THR A 65 -0.94 8.29 -19.33
CA THR A 65 -1.63 8.64 -18.08
C THR A 65 -0.65 8.89 -16.93
N CYS A 66 -1.12 9.57 -15.88
CA CYS A 66 -0.34 9.81 -14.67
C CYS A 66 -0.32 8.55 -13.80
N TYR A 67 0.88 8.04 -13.52
CA TYR A 67 1.16 6.99 -12.56
C TYR A 67 1.65 7.63 -11.26
N ASN A 68 0.77 7.68 -10.27
CA ASN A 68 1.04 8.28 -8.98
C ASN A 68 0.54 7.38 -7.86
N GLN A 69 1.47 6.87 -7.05
CA GLN A 69 1.15 6.09 -5.87
C GLN A 69 0.95 7.00 -4.66
N ARG A 70 0.07 6.62 -3.73
CA ARG A 70 -0.24 7.40 -2.51
C ARG A 70 -0.24 6.48 -1.29
N PRO A 71 0.50 6.82 -0.22
CA PRO A 71 0.45 6.03 1.00
C PRO A 71 -0.97 6.04 1.58
N ILE A 72 -1.44 4.88 2.06
CA ILE A 72 -2.74 4.75 2.75
C ILE A 72 -2.57 4.46 4.25
N VAL A 73 -1.41 3.95 4.64
CA VAL A 73 -1.07 3.66 6.03
C VAL A 73 -0.57 4.91 6.77
N SER A 74 -0.69 4.89 8.09
CA SER A 74 -0.22 5.93 9.00
C SER A 74 0.95 5.44 9.86
N ILE A 75 1.71 6.38 10.43
CA ILE A 75 2.81 6.07 11.34
C ILE A 75 2.24 5.35 12.59
N GLY A 76 2.84 4.23 12.93
CA GLY A 76 2.45 3.39 14.07
C GLY A 76 1.51 2.23 13.73
N ASP A 77 0.98 2.18 12.50
CA ASP A 77 0.13 1.08 12.05
C ASP A 77 0.93 -0.23 11.98
N VAL A 78 0.29 -1.33 12.38
CA VAL A 78 0.86 -2.67 12.22
C VAL A 78 0.26 -3.26 10.95
N VAL A 79 1.13 -3.66 10.04
CA VAL A 79 0.78 -4.21 8.73
C VAL A 79 1.21 -5.65 8.65
N GLU A 80 0.39 -6.46 7.98
CA GLU A 80 0.62 -7.88 7.77
C GLU A 80 1.27 -8.17 6.40
N TYR A 81 1.73 -9.41 6.22
CA TYR A 81 2.23 -9.86 4.92
C TYR A 81 1.19 -9.64 3.82
N ASN A 82 1.63 -9.05 2.69
CA ASN A 82 0.80 -8.72 1.52
C ASN A 82 -0.30 -7.67 1.75
N GLU A 83 -0.29 -6.96 2.86
CA GLU A 83 -1.19 -5.83 3.08
C GLU A 83 -0.77 -4.63 2.21
N ILE A 84 -1.75 -3.84 1.74
CA ILE A 84 -1.50 -2.68 0.88
C ILE A 84 -1.01 -1.51 1.73
N LEU A 85 0.19 -1.02 1.42
CA LEU A 85 0.81 0.15 2.06
C LEU A 85 0.49 1.45 1.31
N ALA A 86 0.40 1.38 -0.02
CA ALA A 86 0.10 2.52 -0.86
C ALA A 86 -0.76 2.14 -2.05
N ASP A 87 -1.74 3.00 -2.34
CA ASP A 87 -2.62 2.91 -3.49
C ASP A 87 -1.88 3.25 -4.78
N GLY A 88 -2.21 2.52 -5.84
CA GLY A 88 -1.81 2.82 -7.21
C GLY A 88 -2.74 3.85 -7.89
N PRO A 89 -2.50 4.15 -9.18
CA PRO A 89 -3.47 4.90 -9.97
C PRO A 89 -4.82 4.17 -10.02
N SER A 90 -5.91 4.92 -9.90
CA SER A 90 -7.29 4.40 -9.90
C SER A 90 -7.60 3.42 -8.77
N MET A 91 -7.01 3.66 -7.59
CA MET A 91 -7.32 2.96 -6.34
C MET A 91 -7.68 3.97 -5.25
N GLU A 92 -8.49 3.51 -4.30
CA GLU A 92 -8.83 4.24 -3.09
C GLU A 92 -8.95 3.25 -1.92
N LEU A 93 -8.16 3.48 -0.87
CA LEU A 93 -8.14 2.70 0.37
C LEU A 93 -7.91 1.19 0.15
N GLY A 94 -7.03 0.83 -0.77
CA GLY A 94 -6.73 -0.56 -1.09
C GLY A 94 -7.78 -1.26 -1.97
N GLU A 95 -8.79 -0.54 -2.46
CA GLU A 95 -9.78 -1.05 -3.41
C GLU A 95 -9.61 -0.41 -4.79
N MET A 96 -10.00 -1.14 -5.83
CA MET A 96 -10.00 -0.62 -7.19
C MET A 96 -11.15 0.39 -7.38
N ALA A 97 -10.81 1.65 -7.67
CA ALA A 97 -11.73 2.77 -7.83
C ALA A 97 -11.56 3.42 -9.22
N LEU A 98 -12.15 2.81 -10.25
CA LEU A 98 -12.02 3.24 -11.65
C LEU A 98 -12.91 4.45 -12.02
N GLY A 99 -13.82 4.87 -11.14
CA GLY A 99 -14.78 5.93 -11.42
C GLY A 99 -15.35 6.59 -10.17
N ARG A 100 -16.19 7.60 -10.34
CA ARG A 100 -16.85 8.34 -9.26
C ARG A 100 -18.35 8.11 -9.33
N ASN A 101 -18.99 7.87 -8.19
CA ASN A 101 -20.44 7.81 -8.12
C ASN A 101 -21.03 9.19 -8.44
N VAL A 102 -21.93 9.26 -9.42
CA VAL A 102 -22.73 10.45 -9.73
C VAL A 102 -24.12 10.27 -9.13
N VAL A 103 -24.72 11.34 -8.62
CA VAL A 103 -26.12 11.32 -8.16
C VAL A 103 -27.00 11.24 -9.41
N VAL A 104 -27.83 10.21 -9.48
CA VAL A 104 -28.79 9.96 -10.57
C VAL A 104 -30.20 10.22 -10.06
#